data_AF-A0A1H2G544-F1
#
_entry.id   AF-A0A1H2G544-F1
#
_cell.length_a   1.000
_cell.length_b   1.000
_cell.length_c   1.000
_cell.angle_alpha   90.00
_cell.angle_beta   90.00
_cell.angle_gamma   90.00
#
_symmetry.space_group_name_H-M   'P 1'
#
loop_
_entity.id
_entity.type
_entity.pdbx_description
1 polymer ?
#
loop_
_entity_poly.entity_id
_entity_poly.type
_entity_poly.pdbx_seq_one_letter_code
_entity_poly.pdbx_strand_id
1 'polypeptide(L)'
;MGKTKVRKMLFILSKATIENVYAAFIMANGARMEGIESEIFFTFFGLEAIQKKKLEHLRVATVGNPAMHIPTMLGGLPGMEALATKMMKKEMEKLDMPPVGEFLEILSDSGCRLWACKLAVDMFHLKKDDLIDEVEDIITIGDFYARADQENTHLLFI
;
A
#
# COMPACT_ATOMS: atom_id res chain seq x y z
N MET A 1 -15.15 -12.73 -17.36
CA MET A 1 -13.70 -13.05 -17.26
C MET A 1 -13.00 -12.79 -18.58
N GLY A 2 -12.14 -11.79 -18.63
CA GLY A 2 -11.17 -11.68 -19.73
C GLY A 2 -10.16 -12.83 -19.63
N LYS A 3 -9.81 -13.46 -20.76
CA LYS A 3 -8.71 -14.45 -20.81
C LYS A 3 -7.36 -13.73 -20.62
N THR A 4 -7.03 -13.33 -19.40
CA THR A 4 -5.67 -12.91 -19.06
C THR A 4 -4.78 -14.13 -18.84
N LYS A 5 -3.50 -14.02 -19.23
CA LYS A 5 -2.49 -15.04 -18.92
C LYS A 5 -1.89 -14.85 -17.52
N VAL A 6 -2.05 -13.66 -16.94
CA VAL A 6 -1.52 -13.33 -15.61
C VAL A 6 -2.20 -14.22 -14.58
N ARG A 7 -1.40 -14.92 -13.77
CA ARG A 7 -1.89 -15.80 -12.71
C ARG A 7 -1.66 -15.23 -11.33
N LYS A 8 -0.64 -14.39 -11.18
CA LYS A 8 -0.24 -13.85 -9.90
C LYS A 8 0.33 -12.44 -10.04
N MET A 9 -0.04 -11.57 -9.11
CA MET A 9 0.46 -10.21 -8.97
C MET A 9 1.15 -10.06 -7.62
N LEU A 10 2.38 -9.57 -7.65
CA LEU A 10 3.17 -9.25 -6.47
C LEU A 10 3.41 -7.74 -6.45
N PHE A 11 2.98 -7.08 -5.38
CA PHE A 11 3.14 -5.64 -5.22
C PHE A 11 4.18 -5.38 -4.13
N ILE A 12 5.15 -4.51 -4.42
CA ILE A 12 6.07 -3.98 -3.42
C ILE A 12 5.64 -2.56 -3.14
N LEU A 13 5.14 -2.29 -1.92
CA LEU A 13 4.76 -0.95 -1.50
C LEU A 13 5.88 -0.34 -0.64
N SER A 14 6.53 0.68 -1.18
CA SER A 14 7.70 1.32 -0.58
C SER A 14 7.41 2.69 0.06
N LYS A 15 6.28 3.31 -0.32
CA LYS A 15 5.87 4.66 0.11
C LYS A 15 4.43 4.64 0.63
N ALA A 16 4.21 5.25 1.79
CA ALA A 16 2.90 5.34 2.42
C ALA A 16 2.23 6.72 2.25
N THR A 17 2.43 7.39 1.11
CA THR A 17 1.53 8.50 0.74
C THR A 17 0.19 7.92 0.31
N ILE A 18 -0.91 8.63 0.60
CA ILE A 18 -2.27 8.13 0.36
C ILE A 18 -2.42 7.60 -1.08
N GLU A 19 -1.97 8.34 -2.09
CA GLU A 19 -2.10 7.95 -3.49
C GLU A 19 -1.38 6.64 -3.83
N ASN A 20 -0.19 6.39 -3.26
CA ASN A 20 0.56 5.17 -3.52
C ASN A 20 -0.08 3.96 -2.84
N VAL A 21 -0.55 4.14 -1.60
CA VAL A 21 -1.25 3.09 -0.84
C VAL A 21 -2.51 2.66 -1.58
N TYR A 22 -3.37 3.62 -1.95
CA TYR A 22 -4.61 3.30 -2.65
C TYR A 22 -4.36 2.74 -4.06
N ALA A 23 -3.32 3.18 -4.78
CA ALA A 23 -2.95 2.57 -6.05
C ALA A 23 -2.62 1.08 -5.89
N ALA A 24 -1.80 0.72 -4.89
CA ALA A 24 -1.49 -0.67 -4.59
C ALA A 24 -2.73 -1.48 -4.21
N PHE A 25 -3.59 -0.93 -3.33
CA PHE A 25 -4.76 -1.64 -2.82
C PHE A 25 -5.81 -1.88 -3.90
N ILE A 26 -6.09 -0.87 -4.74
CA ILE A 26 -7.03 -0.98 -5.85
C ILE A 26 -6.55 -2.04 -6.85
N MET A 27 -5.26 -2.02 -7.22
CA MET A 27 -4.71 -3.01 -8.15
C MET A 27 -4.70 -4.43 -7.56
N ALA A 28 -4.34 -4.58 -6.29
CA ALA A 28 -4.34 -5.87 -5.60
C ALA A 28 -5.76 -6.44 -5.48
N ASN A 29 -6.73 -5.63 -5.05
CA ASN A 29 -8.12 -6.05 -4.94
C ASN A 29 -8.73 -6.36 -6.33
N GLY A 30 -8.46 -5.53 -7.34
CA GLY A 30 -8.89 -5.78 -8.72
C GLY A 30 -8.33 -7.09 -9.28
N ALA A 31 -7.08 -7.44 -8.97
CA ALA A 31 -6.50 -8.73 -9.33
C ALA A 31 -7.29 -9.89 -8.69
N ARG A 32 -7.62 -9.79 -7.39
CA ARG A 32 -8.44 -10.79 -6.69
C ARG A 32 -9.83 -10.94 -7.29
N MET A 33 -10.48 -9.84 -7.67
CA MET A 33 -11.79 -9.84 -8.33
C MET A 33 -11.79 -10.55 -9.69
N GLU A 34 -10.66 -10.50 -10.42
CA GLU A 34 -10.47 -11.22 -11.69
C GLU A 34 -9.99 -12.68 -11.49
N GLY A 35 -9.93 -13.16 -10.24
CA GLY A 35 -9.46 -14.51 -9.91
C GLY A 35 -7.95 -14.70 -10.03
N ILE A 36 -7.19 -13.60 -10.05
CA ILE A 36 -5.73 -13.60 -10.06
C ILE A 36 -5.23 -13.62 -8.61
N GLU A 37 -4.19 -14.40 -8.31
CA GLU A 37 -3.53 -14.36 -7.00
C GLU A 37 -2.87 -12.98 -6.79
N SER A 38 -2.93 -12.45 -5.58
CA SER A 38 -2.34 -11.14 -5.26
C SER A 38 -1.67 -11.16 -3.90
N GLU A 39 -0.48 -10.59 -3.81
CA GLU A 39 0.25 -10.41 -2.56
C GLU A 39 0.91 -9.03 -2.50
N ILE A 40 0.97 -8.43 -1.31
CA ILE A 40 1.60 -7.12 -1.08
C ILE A 40 2.73 -7.27 -0.07
N PHE A 41 3.91 -6.78 -0.43
CA PHE A 41 5.09 -6.69 0.42
C PHE A 41 5.35 -5.23 0.80
N PHE A 42 5.15 -4.92 2.07
CA PHE A 42 5.33 -3.59 2.64
C PHE A 42 6.78 -3.44 3.09
N THR A 43 7.49 -2.45 2.53
CA THR A 43 8.90 -2.18 2.83
C THR A 43 9.15 -0.69 3.02
N PHE A 44 10.27 -0.35 3.67
CA PHE A 44 10.63 1.03 4.01
C PHE A 44 9.43 1.82 4.61
N PHE A 45 9.15 3.01 4.08
CA PHE A 45 8.05 3.85 4.55
C PHE A 45 6.68 3.27 4.21
N GLY A 46 6.58 2.32 3.28
CA GLY A 46 5.36 1.56 3.01
C GLY A 46 4.84 0.79 4.23
N LEU A 47 5.71 0.46 5.19
CA LEU A 47 5.29 -0.16 6.46
C LEU A 47 4.31 0.72 7.26
N GLU A 48 4.26 2.04 7.05
CA GLU A 48 3.30 2.89 7.75
C GLU A 48 1.84 2.58 7.36
N ALA A 49 1.62 2.03 6.15
CA ALA A 49 0.30 1.60 5.70
C ALA A 49 -0.26 0.41 6.48
N ILE A 50 0.59 -0.34 7.20
CA ILE A 50 0.20 -1.50 8.02
C ILE A 50 0.54 -1.33 9.49
N GLN A 51 0.93 -0.13 9.94
CA GLN A 51 1.17 0.16 11.35
C GLN A 51 -0.10 0.66 12.02
N LYS A 52 -0.56 -0.03 13.08
CA LYS A 52 -1.79 0.27 13.83
C LYS A 52 -1.92 1.75 14.23
N LYS A 53 -0.79 2.41 14.55
CA LYS A 53 -0.76 3.81 14.98
C LYS A 53 -0.70 4.85 13.84
N LYS A 54 -0.41 4.43 12.61
CA LYS A 54 -0.09 5.35 11.50
C LYS A 54 -1.03 5.23 10.31
N LEU A 55 -1.58 4.05 10.04
CA LEU A 55 -2.32 3.74 8.81
C LEU A 55 -3.54 4.68 8.59
N GLU A 56 -4.15 5.20 9.64
CA GLU A 56 -5.29 6.14 9.54
C GLU A 56 -4.86 7.61 9.32
N HIS A 57 -3.57 7.89 9.47
CA HIS A 57 -3.00 9.23 9.45
C HIS A 57 -2.09 9.50 8.26
N LEU A 58 -2.09 8.61 7.26
CA LEU A 58 -1.34 8.82 6.02
C LEU A 58 -1.75 10.13 5.35
N ARG A 59 -0.80 10.72 4.63
CA ARG A 59 -0.91 12.08 4.06
C ARG A 59 -0.51 12.10 2.59
N VAL A 60 -0.96 13.14 1.91
CA VAL A 60 -0.50 13.48 0.56
C VAL A 60 0.78 14.28 0.67
N ALA A 61 1.81 13.91 -0.10
CA ALA A 61 3.02 14.72 -0.19
C ALA A 61 2.75 16.00 -1.00
N THR A 62 2.86 17.17 -0.36
CA THR A 62 2.71 18.49 -1.02
C THR A 62 4.04 19.09 -1.46
N VAL A 63 5.15 18.65 -0.87
CA VAL A 63 6.52 19.06 -1.22
C VAL A 63 7.22 17.92 -1.94
N GLY A 64 7.90 18.22 -3.04
CA GLY A 64 8.58 17.20 -3.85
C GLY A 64 7.64 16.36 -4.71
N ASN A 65 6.33 16.69 -4.74
CA ASN A 65 5.35 16.05 -5.61
C ASN A 65 4.96 16.98 -6.78
N PRO A 66 5.60 16.85 -7.95
CA PRO A 66 5.30 17.71 -9.10
C PRO A 66 3.90 17.49 -9.68
N ALA A 67 3.25 16.35 -9.40
CA ALA A 67 1.91 16.04 -9.88
C ALA A 67 0.82 16.91 -9.23
N MET A 68 1.12 17.56 -8.10
CA MET A 68 0.22 18.55 -7.50
C MET A 68 0.13 19.85 -8.33
N HIS A 69 1.11 20.11 -9.21
CA HIS A 69 1.23 21.38 -9.96
C HIS A 69 1.24 22.63 -9.06
N ILE A 70 1.76 22.49 -7.83
CA ILE A 70 1.92 23.58 -6.86
C ILE A 70 3.41 23.90 -6.75
N PRO A 71 3.82 25.19 -6.78
CA PRO A 71 5.21 25.56 -6.52
C PRO A 71 5.68 25.00 -5.17
N THR A 72 6.89 24.42 -5.13
CA THR A 72 7.45 23.79 -3.91
C THR A 72 7.38 24.70 -2.68
N MET A 73 7.64 26.00 -2.85
CA MET A 73 7.55 27.00 -1.78
C MET A 73 6.15 27.08 -1.16
N LEU A 74 5.11 26.97 -2.00
CA LEU A 74 3.72 26.98 -1.56
C LEU A 74 3.32 25.63 -0.94
N GLY A 75 3.81 24.52 -1.50
CA GLY A 75 3.59 23.17 -0.95
C GLY A 75 4.17 22.98 0.46
N GLY A 76 5.21 23.74 0.81
CA GLY A 76 5.86 23.70 2.12
C GLY A 76 5.24 24.62 3.18
N LEU A 77 4.18 25.36 2.85
CA LEU A 77 3.49 26.19 3.85
C LEU A 77 2.87 25.32 4.96
N PRO A 78 2.96 25.73 6.24
CA PRO A 78 2.33 25.01 7.33
C PRO A 78 0.84 24.75 7.08
N GLY A 79 0.42 23.49 7.21
CA GLY A 79 -0.97 23.06 7.01
C GLY A 79 -1.37 22.73 5.56
N MET A 80 -0.51 23.00 4.56
CA MET A 80 -0.83 22.68 3.16
C MET A 80 -0.98 21.17 2.93
N GLU A 81 -0.15 20.36 3.57
CA GLU A 81 -0.23 18.89 3.58
C GLU A 81 -1.58 18.40 4.14
N ALA A 82 -2.03 18.98 5.25
CA ALA A 82 -3.28 18.62 5.89
C ALA A 82 -4.49 19.02 5.02
N LEU A 83 -4.42 20.18 4.36
CA LEU A 83 -5.45 20.64 3.43
C LEU A 83 -5.54 19.72 2.21
N ALA A 84 -4.41 19.44 1.56
CA ALA A 84 -4.34 18.54 0.41
C ALA A 84 -4.86 17.13 0.76
N THR A 85 -4.44 16.61 1.92
CA THR A 85 -4.93 15.34 2.43
C THR A 85 -6.45 15.35 2.65
N LYS A 86 -6.99 16.41 3.26
CA LYS A 86 -8.44 16.53 3.50
C LYS A 86 -9.22 16.59 2.19
N MET A 87 -8.71 17.29 1.19
CA MET A 87 -9.30 17.34 -0.14
C MET A 87 -9.30 15.95 -0.81
N MET A 88 -8.17 15.23 -0.76
CA MET A 88 -8.07 13.90 -1.33
C MET A 88 -9.02 12.90 -0.64
N LYS A 89 -9.02 12.86 0.70
CA LYS A 89 -9.95 12.01 1.46
C LYS A 89 -11.41 12.31 1.14
N LYS A 90 -11.76 13.59 0.94
CA LYS A 90 -13.12 13.99 0.53
C LYS A 90 -13.50 13.46 -0.85
N GLU A 91 -12.58 13.47 -1.82
CA GLU A 91 -12.86 12.88 -3.15
C GLU A 91 -12.95 11.35 -3.07
N MET A 92 -12.15 10.70 -2.21
CA MET A 92 -12.24 9.27 -1.93
C MET A 92 -13.60 8.90 -1.32
N GLU A 93 -14.06 9.63 -0.30
CA GLU A 93 -15.37 9.43 0.33
C GLU A 93 -16.51 9.55 -0.69
N LYS A 94 -16.45 10.49 -1.64
CA LYS A 94 -17.47 10.61 -2.71
C LYS A 94 -17.52 9.43 -3.66
N LEU A 95 -16.42 8.70 -3.77
CA LEU A 95 -16.30 7.51 -4.61
C LEU A 95 -16.52 6.22 -3.80
N ASP A 96 -17.04 6.34 -2.57
CA ASP A 96 -17.28 5.23 -1.63
C ASP A 96 -16.02 4.38 -1.40
N MET A 97 -14.85 5.03 -1.38
CA MET A 97 -13.58 4.37 -1.10
C MET A 97 -13.44 4.12 0.40
N PRO A 98 -13.17 2.87 0.82
CA PRO A 98 -12.99 2.56 2.23
C PRO A 98 -11.70 3.20 2.79
N PRO A 99 -11.64 3.50 4.09
CA PRO A 99 -10.42 3.87 4.79
C PRO A 99 -9.32 2.81 4.64
N VAL A 100 -8.07 3.18 4.91
CA VAL A 100 -6.90 2.31 4.74
C VAL A 100 -7.02 1.01 5.55
N GLY A 101 -7.44 1.09 6.81
CA GLY A 101 -7.62 -0.09 7.67
C GLY A 101 -8.68 -1.05 7.12
N GLU A 102 -9.87 -0.52 6.83
CA GLU A 102 -10.97 -1.31 6.26
C GLU A 102 -10.59 -1.93 4.90
N PHE A 103 -9.81 -1.22 4.07
CA PHE A 103 -9.36 -1.78 2.80
C PHE A 103 -8.34 -2.92 3.01
N LEU A 104 -7.50 -2.87 4.04
CA LEU A 104 -6.59 -3.98 4.37
C LEU A 104 -7.35 -5.22 4.82
N GLU A 105 -8.42 -5.04 5.60
CA GLU A 105 -9.35 -6.13 5.95
C GLU A 105 -9.98 -6.73 4.68
N ILE A 106 -10.54 -5.90 3.80
CA ILE A 106 -11.11 -6.34 2.51
C ILE A 106 -10.09 -7.11 1.67
N LEU A 107 -8.86 -6.62 1.59
CA LEU A 107 -7.78 -7.28 0.86
C LEU A 107 -7.49 -8.66 1.45
N SER A 108 -7.30 -8.74 2.76
CA SER A 108 -7.05 -10.00 3.46
C SER A 108 -8.18 -11.00 3.25
N ASP A 109 -9.43 -10.56 3.42
CA ASP A 109 -10.64 -11.37 3.25
C ASP A 109 -10.83 -11.84 1.80
N SER A 110 -10.40 -11.05 0.81
CA SER A 110 -10.39 -11.46 -0.59
C SER A 110 -9.31 -12.53 -0.91
N GLY A 111 -8.46 -12.86 0.07
CA GLY A 111 -7.32 -13.78 -0.06
C GLY A 111 -6.07 -13.11 -0.63
N CYS A 112 -5.95 -11.78 -0.53
CA CYS A 112 -4.70 -11.09 -0.81
C CYS A 112 -3.75 -11.25 0.38
N ARG A 113 -2.53 -11.74 0.13
CA ARG A 113 -1.56 -11.97 1.21
C ARG A 113 -0.77 -10.71 1.55
N LEU A 114 -0.61 -10.41 2.82
CA LEU A 114 0.05 -9.19 3.30
C LEU A 114 1.35 -9.54 4.06
N TRP A 115 2.47 -8.97 3.61
CA TRP A 115 3.81 -9.30 4.12
C TRP A 115 4.57 -8.07 4.57
N ALA A 116 5.22 -8.13 5.73
CA ALA A 116 6.12 -7.07 6.18
C ALA A 116 7.58 -7.42 5.88
N CYS A 117 8.34 -6.45 5.38
CA CYS A 117 9.77 -6.61 5.13
C CYS A 117 10.57 -6.69 6.43
N LYS A 118 11.26 -7.82 6.66
CA LYS A 118 12.07 -8.05 7.85
C LYS A 118 13.12 -6.97 8.10
N LEU A 119 13.90 -6.60 7.07
CA LEU A 119 14.93 -5.57 7.20
C LEU A 119 14.33 -4.22 7.60
N ALA A 120 13.21 -3.83 6.97
CA ALA A 120 12.57 -2.55 7.27
C ALA A 120 11.95 -2.54 8.68
N VAL A 121 11.32 -3.64 9.11
CA VAL A 121 10.81 -3.79 10.48
C VAL A 121 11.94 -3.61 11.49
N ASP A 122 13.09 -4.25 11.26
CA ASP A 122 14.24 -4.15 12.16
C ASP A 122 14.84 -2.72 12.16
N MET A 123 14.96 -2.08 10.99
CA MET A 123 15.46 -0.70 10.85
C MET A 123 14.60 0.33 11.57
N PHE A 124 13.28 0.17 11.57
CA PHE A 124 12.36 1.09 12.25
C PHE A 124 12.03 0.66 13.68
N HIS A 125 12.70 -0.37 14.20
CA HIS A 125 12.51 -0.91 15.55
C HIS A 125 11.05 -1.31 15.84
N LEU A 126 10.37 -1.85 14.83
CA LEU A 126 8.99 -2.32 14.93
C LEU A 126 8.94 -3.79 15.38
N LYS A 127 7.82 -4.18 15.95
CA LYS A 127 7.47 -5.58 16.27
C LYS A 127 6.22 -5.98 15.51
N LYS A 128 5.96 -7.30 15.43
CA LYS A 128 4.73 -7.82 14.84
C LYS A 128 3.47 -7.17 15.46
N ASP A 129 3.47 -6.97 16.77
CA ASP A 129 2.35 -6.37 17.50
C ASP A 129 2.08 -4.89 17.14
N ASP A 130 3.06 -4.18 16.57
CA ASP A 130 2.88 -2.81 16.07
C ASP A 130 2.14 -2.77 14.72
N LEU A 131 2.10 -3.90 14.02
CA LEU A 131 1.46 -4.08 12.72
C LEU A 131 0.01 -4.55 12.89
N ILE A 132 -0.80 -4.38 11.86
CA ILE A 132 -2.16 -4.92 11.81
C ILE A 132 -2.15 -6.46 11.86
N ASP A 133 -3.26 -7.04 12.30
CA ASP A 133 -3.35 -8.48 12.55
C ASP A 133 -3.42 -9.29 11.24
N GLU A 134 -3.84 -8.64 10.14
CA GLU A 134 -3.95 -9.18 8.79
C GLU A 134 -2.59 -9.41 8.12
N VAL A 135 -1.49 -8.87 8.67
CA VAL A 135 -0.16 -9.23 8.17
C VAL A 135 0.06 -10.71 8.44
N GLU A 136 0.31 -11.53 7.41
CA GLU A 136 0.57 -12.95 7.58
C GLU A 136 1.90 -13.17 8.30
N ASP A 137 3.00 -12.62 7.77
CA ASP A 137 4.34 -12.81 8.36
C ASP A 137 5.30 -11.65 8.05
N ILE A 138 6.42 -11.64 8.78
CA ILE A 138 7.55 -10.74 8.55
C ILE A 138 8.64 -11.54 7.84
N ILE A 139 8.81 -11.31 6.55
CA ILE A 139 9.65 -12.14 5.67
C ILE A 139 10.80 -11.34 5.05
N THR A 140 11.82 -12.04 4.57
CA THR A 140 12.92 -11.40 3.83
C THR A 140 12.53 -11.12 2.38
N ILE A 141 13.29 -10.29 1.68
CA ILE A 141 13.10 -10.09 0.23
C ILE A 141 13.35 -11.39 -0.56
N GLY A 142 14.23 -12.27 -0.07
CA GLY A 142 14.48 -13.58 -0.68
C GLY A 142 13.24 -14.48 -0.62
N ASP A 143 12.58 -14.53 0.54
CA ASP A 143 11.32 -15.27 0.72
C ASP A 143 10.23 -14.69 -0.18
N PHE A 144 10.14 -13.37 -0.30
CA PHE A 144 9.17 -12.71 -1.17
C PHE A 144 9.44 -13.01 -2.66
N TYR A 145 10.70 -13.05 -3.10
CA TYR A 145 11.01 -13.48 -4.47
C TYR A 145 10.70 -14.95 -4.71
N ALA A 146 10.85 -15.82 -3.71
CA ALA A 146 10.42 -17.21 -3.83
C ALA A 146 8.90 -17.35 -4.04
N ARG A 147 8.09 -16.36 -3.58
CA ARG A 147 6.67 -16.29 -3.93
C ARG A 147 6.42 -16.08 -5.42
N ALA A 148 7.41 -15.60 -6.17
CA ALA A 148 7.32 -15.39 -7.62
C ALA A 148 7.63 -16.63 -8.45
N ASP A 149 7.88 -17.79 -7.81
CA ASP A 149 8.19 -19.06 -8.47
C ASP A 149 6.93 -19.74 -9.06
N GLN A 150 6.26 -19.00 -9.95
CA GLN A 150 5.09 -19.44 -10.69
C GLN A 150 5.05 -18.73 -12.05
N GLU A 151 4.74 -19.48 -13.10
CA GLU A 151 4.60 -18.90 -14.44
C GLU A 151 3.53 -17.80 -14.49
N ASN A 152 3.81 -16.74 -15.27
CA ASN A 152 2.94 -15.58 -15.42
C ASN A 152 2.69 -14.83 -14.09
N THR A 153 3.69 -14.81 -13.22
CA THR A 153 3.76 -13.88 -12.07
C THR A 153 4.32 -12.55 -12.50
N HIS A 154 3.63 -11.47 -12.17
CA HIS A 154 4.06 -10.11 -12.43
C HIS A 154 4.40 -9.42 -11.11
N LEU A 155 5.52 -8.70 -11.07
CA LEU A 155 5.96 -7.96 -9.90
C LEU A 155 5.98 -6.46 -10.21
N LEU A 156 5.31 -5.66 -9.37
CA LEU A 156 5.20 -4.21 -9.51
C LEU A 156 5.76 -3.54 -8.26
N PHE A 157 6.54 -2.48 -8.46
CA PHE A 157 7.09 -1.66 -7.39
C PHE A 157 6.36 -0.32 -7.35
N ILE A 158 5.84 0.05 -6.17
CA ILE A 158 4.99 1.21 -5.91
C ILE A 158 5.67 2.10 -4.86
#